data_AF-A0A840UTG4-F1
#
_entry.id   AF-A0A840UTG4-F1
#
_cell.length_a   1.000
_cell.length_b   1.000
_cell.length_c   1.000
_cell.angle_alpha   90.00
_cell.angle_beta   90.00
_cell.angle_gamma   90.00
#
_symmetry.space_group_name_H-M   'P 1'
#
loop_
_entity.id
_entity.type
_entity.pdbx_description
1 polymer ?
#
loop_
_entity_poly.entity_id
_entity_poly.type
_entity_poly.pdbx_seq_one_letter_code
_entity_poly.pdbx_strand_id
1 'polypeptide(L)' 'MATLNISMPDEMRAFIEARVRMGEYQSASDYLRDLIRHDREETERLLVEGIESGATRPLDLADLRKKAQSILKQEQAR' A
#
# COMPACT_ATOMS: atom_id res chain seq x y z
N MET A 1 -5.38 25.65 -7.12
CA MET A 1 -5.26 24.55 -6.14
C MET A 1 -6.64 23.98 -5.92
N ALA A 2 -6.80 22.66 -5.97
CA ALA A 2 -8.06 22.02 -5.58
C ALA A 2 -8.15 21.97 -4.05
N THR A 3 -9.33 22.22 -3.50
CA THR A 3 -9.61 22.08 -2.07
C THR A 3 -10.26 20.74 -1.81
N LEU A 4 -9.80 20.05 -0.76
CA LEU A 4 -10.32 18.76 -0.34
C LEU A 4 -10.66 18.84 1.15
N ASN A 5 -11.95 18.72 1.47
CA ASN A 5 -12.43 18.67 2.85
C ASN A 5 -12.61 17.22 3.27
N ILE A 6 -11.93 16.79 4.33
CA ILE A 6 -11.96 15.41 4.81
C ILE A 6 -12.41 15.45 6.27
N SER A 7 -13.40 14.63 6.61
CA SER A 7 -13.70 14.27 7.99
C SER A 7 -12.91 13.02 8.36
N MET A 8 -12.29 13.02 9.53
CA MET A 8 -11.54 11.88 10.04
C MET A 8 -11.65 11.80 11.57
N PRO A 9 -11.45 10.60 12.17
CA PRO A 9 -11.37 10.45 13.61
C PRO A 9 -10.27 11.31 14.23
N ASP A 10 -10.47 11.72 15.47
CA ASP A 10 -9.52 12.58 16.20
C ASP A 10 -8.12 11.94 16.31
N GLU A 11 -8.05 10.62 16.44
CA GLU A 11 -6.79 9.87 16.49
C GLU A 11 -5.96 10.06 15.22
N MET A 12 -6.59 10.02 14.05
CA MET A 12 -5.91 10.25 12.77
C MET A 12 -5.40 11.69 12.67
N ARG A 13 -6.21 12.66 13.10
CA ARG A 13 -5.80 14.07 13.13
C ARG A 13 -4.60 14.28 14.05
N ALA A 14 -4.63 13.70 15.25
CA ALA A 14 -3.55 13.81 16.24
C ALA A 14 -2.24 13.21 15.72
N PHE A 15 -2.31 12.09 15.00
CA PHE A 15 -1.17 11.47 14.34
C PHE A 15 -0.52 12.40 13.31
N ILE A 16 -1.33 12.97 12.40
CA ILE A 16 -0.83 13.90 11.37
C ILE A 16 -0.23 15.15 12.02
N GLU A 17 -0.86 15.70 13.05
CA GLU A 17 -0.32 16.84 13.78
C GLU A 17 0.99 16.55 14.48
N ALA A 18 1.20 15.34 15.00
CA ALA A 18 2.48 14.96 15.60
C ALA A 18 3.60 15.00 14.56
N ARG A 19 3.36 14.46 13.36
CA ARG A 19 4.30 14.48 12.23
C ARG A 19 4.67 15.91 11.81
N VAL A 20 3.67 16.81 11.78
CA VAL A 20 3.89 18.23 11.51
C VAL A 20 4.70 18.91 12.62
N ARG A 21 4.38 18.64 13.90
CA ARG A 21 5.12 19.20 15.05
C ARG A 21 6.58 18.73 15.09
N MET A 22 6.85 17.52 14.65
CA MET A 22 8.21 16.97 14.52
C MET A 22 9.01 17.59 13.37
N GLY A 23 8.36 18.40 12.52
CA GLY A 23 8.99 19.05 11.37
C GLY A 23 9.14 18.14 10.15
N GLU A 24 8.55 16.94 10.16
CA GLU A 24 8.59 16.02 9.02
C GLU A 24 7.75 16.57 7.84
N TYR A 25 6.69 17.32 8.14
CA TYR A 25 5.80 17.92 7.15
C TYR A 25 5.42 19.35 7.54
N GLN A 26 5.21 20.23 6.56
CA GLN A 26 4.86 21.63 6.84
C GLN A 26 3.39 21.82 7.23
N SER A 27 2.51 20.88 6.84
CA SER A 27 1.08 20.92 7.16
C SER A 27 0.43 19.55 6.96
N ALA A 28 -0.80 19.38 7.45
CA ALA A 28 -1.59 18.18 7.17
C ALA A 28 -1.84 17.96 5.67
N SER A 29 -2.02 19.04 4.90
CA SER A 29 -2.18 18.94 3.45
C SER A 29 -0.89 18.49 2.74
N ASP A 30 0.27 18.83 3.31
CA ASP A 30 1.56 18.38 2.78
C ASP A 30 1.74 16.88 2.98
N TYR A 31 1.49 16.40 4.21
CA TYR A 31 1.45 14.97 4.53
C TYR A 31 0.50 14.18 3.63
N LEU A 32 -0.72 14.67 3.42
CA LEU A 32 -1.71 13.99 2.57
C LEU A 32 -1.29 13.95 1.10
N ARG A 33 -0.67 15.01 0.56
CA ARG A 33 -0.17 14.99 -0.83
C ARG A 33 0.97 13.99 -1.00
N ASP A 34 1.84 13.91 0.00
CA ASP A 34 2.94 12.96 0.00
C ASP A 34 2.43 11.52 0.06
N LEU A 35 1.44 11.25 0.93
CA LEU A 35 0.78 9.96 1.02
C LEU A 35 0.14 9.54 -0.32
N ILE A 36 -0.56 10.45 -1.00
CA ILE A 36 -1.15 10.18 -2.33
C ILE A 36 -0.07 9.89 -3.38
N ARG A 37 1.07 10.58 -3.31
CA ARG A 37 2.19 10.33 -4.23
C ARG A 37 2.78 8.94 -4.00
N HIS A 38 3.05 8.59 -2.75
CA HIS A 38 3.54 7.26 -2.37
C HIS A 38 2.58 6.14 -2.79
N ASP A 39 1.28 6.31 -2.56
CA ASP A 39 0.26 5.35 -2.98
C ASP A 39 0.25 5.12 -4.50
N ARG A 40 0.38 6.20 -5.27
CA ARG A 40 0.50 6.13 -6.72
C ARG A 40 1.79 5.45 -7.17
N GLU A 41 2.92 5.82 -6.58
CA GLU A 41 4.23 5.24 -6.90
C GLU A 41 4.30 3.75 -6.56
N GLU A 42 3.72 3.33 -5.43
CA GLU A 42 3.64 1.92 -5.05
C GLU A 42 2.76 1.13 -6.02
N THR A 43 1.60 1.67 -6.38
CA THR A 43 0.71 1.06 -7.37
C THR A 43 1.39 0.93 -8.73
N GLU A 44 2.10 1.97 -9.18
CA GLU A 44 2.85 1.95 -10.44
C GLU A 44 3.99 0.94 -10.40
N ARG A 45 4.72 0.88 -9.28
CA ARG A 45 5.79 -0.10 -9.08
C ARG A 45 5.27 -1.54 -9.15
N LEU A 46 4.17 -1.85 -8.47
CA LEU A 46 3.54 -3.17 -8.50
C LEU A 46 3.03 -3.54 -9.90
N LEU A 47 2.54 -2.55 -10.65
CA LEU A 47 2.12 -2.75 -12.02
C LEU A 47 3.30 -3.08 -12.94
N VAL A 48 4.39 -2.32 -12.84
CA VAL A 48 5.63 -2.58 -13.58
C VAL A 48 6.19 -3.96 -13.23
N GLU A 49 6.27 -4.29 -11.94
CA GLU A 49 6.69 -5.62 -11.48
C GLU A 49 5.81 -6.73 -12.09
N GLY A 50 4.49 -6.53 -12.13
CA GLY A 50 3.56 -7.46 -12.76
C GLY A 50 3.82 -7.64 -14.26
N ILE A 51 4.11 -6.56 -14.99
CA ILE A 51 4.45 -6.61 -16.42
C ILE A 51 5.79 -7.32 -16.66
N GLU A 52 6.79 -7.04 -15.81
CA GLU A 52 8.12 -7.64 -15.89
C GLU A 52 8.18 -9.08 -15.32
N SER A 53 7.13 -9.54 -14.62
CA SER A 53 7.06 -10.87 -13.98
C SER A 53 7.10 -12.06 -14.95
N GLY A 54 7.09 -11.79 -16.26
CA GLY A 54 7.35 -12.76 -17.30
C GLY A 54 6.09 -13.21 -18.06
N ALA A 55 6.17 -14.39 -18.68
CA ALA A 55 5.13 -14.85 -19.57
C ALA A 55 3.81 -15.11 -18.83
N THR A 56 2.72 -14.61 -19.38
CA THR A 56 1.38 -14.88 -18.88
C THR A 56 1.06 -16.36 -19.04
N ARG A 57 0.37 -16.92 -18.05
CA ARG A 57 -0.16 -18.29 -18.08
C ARG A 57 -1.62 -18.28 -17.63
N PRO A 58 -2.45 -19.21 -18.11
CA PRO A 58 -3.83 -19.32 -17.64
C PRO A 58 -3.88 -19.46 -16.12
N LEU A 59 -4.77 -18.68 -15.50
CA LEU A 59 -4.97 -18.70 -14.06
C LEU A 59 -5.87 -19.89 -13.68
N ASP A 60 -5.28 -20.93 -13.11
CA ASP A 60 -6.03 -22.03 -12.48
C ASP A 60 -6.05 -21.83 -10.95
N LEU A 61 -7.25 -21.53 -10.43
CA LEU A 61 -7.50 -21.28 -9.02
C LEU A 61 -7.33 -22.55 -8.16
N ALA A 62 -7.62 -23.73 -8.70
CA ALA A 62 -7.48 -24.99 -7.98
C ALA A 62 -6.00 -25.32 -7.74
N ASP A 63 -5.17 -25.10 -8.76
CA ASP A 63 -3.73 -25.33 -8.65
C ASP A 63 -3.04 -24.27 -7.78
N LEU A 64 -3.47 -23.01 -7.85
CA LEU A 64 -2.97 -21.95 -6.96
C LEU A 64 -3.28 -22.27 -5.48
N ARG A 65 -4.50 -22.74 -5.19
CA ARG A 65 -4.90 -23.13 -3.83
C ARG A 65 -4.10 -24.33 -3.32
N LYS A 66 -3.85 -25.34 -4.16
CA LYS A 66 -3.00 -26.49 -3.79
C LYS A 66 -1.57 -26.04 -3.47
N LYS A 67 -0.98 -25.16 -4.28
CA LYS A 67 0.34 -24.57 -4.02
C LYS A 67 0.38 -23.82 -2.69
N ALA A 68 -0.58 -22.93 -2.44
CA ALA A 68 -0.65 -22.17 -1.20
C ALA A 68 -0.72 -23.08 0.04
N GLN A 69 -1.52 -24.14 -0.01
CA GLN A 69 -1.62 -25.13 1.07
C GLN A 69 -0.32 -25.91 1.29
N SER A 70 0.45 -26.21 0.23
CA SER A 70 1.74 -26.86 0.38
C SER A 70 2.79 -25.97 1.05
N ILE A 71 2.81 -24.67 0.73
CA ILE A 71 3.72 -23.70 1.35
C ILE A 71 3.39 -23.56 2.84
N LEU A 72 2.10 -23.42 3.19
CA LEU A 72 1.67 -23.33 4.58
C LEU A 72 2.10 -24.56 5.40
N LYS A 73 1.97 -25.76 4.84
CA LYS A 73 2.42 -27.00 5.51
C LYS A 73 3.93 -27.06 5.70
N GLN A 74 4.71 -26.50 4.77
CA GLN A 74 6.17 -26.42 4.88
C GLN A 74 6.61 -25.41 5.96
N GLU A 75 5.93 -24.28 6.07
CA GLU A 75 6.20 -23.29 7.13
C GLU A 75 5.78 -23.80 8.51
N GLN A 76 4.69 -24.57 8.62
CA GLN A 76 4.25 -25.16 9.89
C GLN A 76 5.11 -26.35 10.36
N ALA A 77 5.87 -26.95 9.45
CA ALA A 77 6.79 -28.04 9.75
C ALA A 77 8.21 -27.54 10.11
N ARG A 78 8.43 -26.22 10.08
CA ARG A 78 9.70 -25.56 10.40
C ARG A 78 9.61 -24.89 11.78
#